data_AF-A0A2J6IY59-F1
#
_entry.id   AF-A0A2J6IY59-F1
#
_cell.length_a   1.000
_cell.length_b   1.000
_cell.length_c   1.000
_cell.angle_alpha   90.00
_cell.angle_beta   90.00
_cell.angle_gamma   90.00
#
_symmetry.space_group_name_H-M   'P 1'
#
loop_
_entity.id
_entity.type
_entity.pdbx_description
1 polymer ?
#
loop_
_entity_poly.entity_id
_entity_poly.type
_entity_poly.pdbx_seq_one_letter_code
_entity_poly.pdbx_strand_id
1 'polypeptide(L)' 'MCIEQSQKRRRGTPHQYLSKIDALRFFKGNNNRNYEEQDFQCQVCQAKFTWSSNKNDLAWTLWQG' A
#
# COMPACT_ATOMS: atom_id res chain seq x y z
N MET A 1 -2.86 15.23 -5.45
CA MET A 1 -1.87 14.15 -5.29
C MET A 1 -1.52 14.02 -3.81
N CYS A 2 -1.53 12.82 -3.21
CA CYS A 2 -1.23 12.65 -1.78
C CYS A 2 0.28 12.68 -1.53
N ILE A 3 0.86 13.87 -1.44
CA ILE A 3 2.32 14.06 -1.30
C ILE A 3 2.82 13.32 -0.05
N GLU A 4 2.11 13.46 1.07
CA GLU A 4 2.43 12.84 2.36
C GLU A 4 2.61 11.32 2.27
N GLN A 5 1.69 10.62 1.59
CA GLN A 5 1.79 9.17 1.43
C GLN A 5 2.79 8.78 0.34
N SER A 6 2.85 9.52 -0.78
CA SER A 6 3.75 9.22 -1.90
C SER A 6 5.24 9.38 -1.55
N GLN A 7 5.56 10.22 -0.56
CA GLN A 7 6.93 10.42 -0.10
C GLN A 7 7.40 9.34 0.89
N LYS A 8 6.50 8.45 1.36
CA LYS A 8 6.88 7.35 2.26
C LYS A 8 7.62 6.26 1.50
N ARG A 9 8.96 6.32 1.56
CA ARG A 9 9.87 5.32 0.96
C ARG A 9 10.04 4.03 1.78
N ARG A 10 9.60 4.01 3.03
CA ARG A 10 9.75 2.87 3.97
C ARG A 10 8.39 2.34 4.42
N ARG A 11 8.38 1.15 5.04
CA ARG A 11 7.21 0.46 5.66
C ARG A 11 6.60 1.22 6.86
N GLY A 12 6.47 2.54 6.74
CA GLY A 12 5.76 3.36 7.72
C GLY A 12 4.26 3.09 7.66
N THR A 13 3.59 3.36 8.77
CA THR A 13 2.14 3.26 8.87
C THR A 13 1.45 4.23 7.89
N PRO A 14 0.24 3.90 7.42
CA PRO A 14 -0.58 4.88 6.70
C PRO A 14 -0.77 6.13 7.56
N HIS A 15 -0.84 7.31 6.93
CA HIS A 15 -1.24 8.51 7.66
C HIS A 15 -2.75 8.48 7.99
N GLN A 16 -3.19 9.38 8.88
CA GLN A 16 -4.53 9.35 9.48
C GLN A 16 -5.72 9.37 8.51
N TYR A 17 -5.51 9.81 7.26
CA TYR A 17 -6.59 9.91 6.27
C TYR A 17 -6.61 8.74 5.27
N LEU A 18 -5.71 7.76 5.41
CA LEU A 18 -5.75 6.53 4.62
C LEU A 18 -6.67 5.50 5.28
N SER A 19 -7.72 5.11 4.59
CA SER A 19 -8.63 4.05 5.01
C SER A 19 -8.48 2.83 4.11
N LYS A 20 -8.58 1.62 4.67
CA LYS A 20 -8.61 0.37 3.89
C LYS A 20 -9.90 0.34 3.05
N ILE A 21 -9.78 0.02 1.77
CA ILE A 21 -10.94 0.00 0.85
C ILE A 21 -11.27 -1.38 0.28
N ASP A 22 -10.36 -2.34 0.42
CA ASP A 22 -10.57 -3.71 -0.06
C ASP A 22 -10.14 -4.75 0.99
N ALA A 23 -10.49 -6.01 0.75
CA ALA A 23 -10.01 -7.11 1.55
C ALA A 23 -8.50 -7.28 1.42
N LEU A 24 -7.86 -7.75 2.49
CA LEU A 24 -6.45 -8.12 2.48
C LEU A 24 -6.21 -9.28 1.51
N ARG A 25 -5.26 -9.10 0.58
CA ARG A 25 -4.94 -10.08 -0.46
C ARG A 25 -3.68 -10.86 -0.06
N PHE A 26 -3.73 -12.18 -0.05
CA PHE A 26 -2.58 -13.04 0.29
C PHE A 26 -1.98 -13.68 -0.97
N PHE A 27 -0.66 -13.60 -1.10
CA PHE A 27 0.09 -14.11 -2.23
C PHE A 27 1.18 -15.09 -1.78
N LYS A 28 1.39 -16.13 -2.58
CA LYS A 28 2.56 -17.00 -2.45
C LYS A 28 3.75 -16.33 -3.13
N GLY A 29 4.74 -15.91 -2.35
CA GLY A 29 5.97 -15.38 -2.90
C GLY A 29 7.00 -16.47 -3.17
N ASN A 30 8.10 -16.07 -3.82
CA ASN A 30 9.20 -16.97 -4.12
C ASN A 30 9.90 -17.43 -2.83
N ASN A 31 10.52 -18.62 -2.83
CA ASN A 31 11.18 -19.22 -1.66
C ASN A 31 10.26 -19.41 -0.44
N ASN A 32 8.99 -19.75 -0.67
CA ASN A 32 8.00 -20.02 0.39
C ASN A 32 7.72 -18.83 1.32
N ARG A 33 8.07 -17.60 0.89
CA ARG A 33 7.79 -16.37 1.63
C ARG A 33 6.49 -15.78 1.11
N ASN A 34 5.39 -16.10 1.77
CA ASN A 34 4.11 -15.46 1.50
C ASN A 34 4.20 -13.96 1.80
N TYR A 35 3.44 -13.18 1.05
CA TYR A 35 3.27 -11.75 1.28
C TYR A 35 1.81 -11.38 1.15
N GLU A 36 1.47 -10.18 1.59
CA GLU A 36 0.11 -9.65 1.58
C GLU A 36 0.10 -8.26 0.99
N GLU A 37 -1.00 -7.93 0.32
CA GLU A 37 -1.26 -6.60 -0.19
C GLU A 37 -2.58 -6.06 0.36
N GLN A 38 -2.59 -4.79 0.70
CA GLN A 38 -3.76 -4.08 1.20
C GLN A 38 -3.94 -2.77 0.45
N ASP A 39 -5.13 -2.55 -0.07
CA ASP A 39 -5.48 -1.31 -0.74
C ASP A 39 -6.04 -0.29 0.24
N PHE A 40 -5.62 0.95 0.05
CA PHE A 40 -5.99 2.10 0.85
C PHE A 40 -6.43 3.26 -0.04
N GLN A 41 -7.37 4.06 0.45
CA GLN A 41 -7.79 5.31 -0.17
C GLN A 41 -7.64 6.46 0.82
N CYS A 42 -7.02 7.53 0.35
CA CYS A 42 -6.95 8.78 1.09
C CYS A 42 -8.30 9.49 1.03
N GLN A 43 -8.93 9.75 2.16
CA GLN A 43 -10.24 10.43 2.21
C GLN A 43 -10.16 11.90 1.79
N VAL A 44 -8.99 12.54 1.93
CA VAL A 44 -8.81 13.96 1.60
C VAL A 44 -8.63 14.20 0.10
N CYS A 45 -7.78 13.39 -0.54
CA CYS A 45 -7.41 13.61 -1.96
C CYS A 45 -7.87 12.49 -2.89
N GLN A 46 -8.60 11.50 -2.36
CA GLN A 46 -9.19 10.36 -3.10
C GLN A 46 -8.15 9.49 -3.84
N ALA A 47 -6.86 9.67 -3.58
CA ALA A 47 -5.80 8.87 -4.15
C ALA A 47 -5.80 7.44 -3.55
N LYS A 48 -5.56 6.45 -4.41
CA LYS A 48 -5.50 5.04 -4.04
C LYS A 48 -4.06 4.54 -4.00
N PHE A 49 -3.77 3.72 -2.99
CA PHE A 49 -2.46 3.16 -2.74
C PHE A 49 -2.59 1.67 -2.44
N THR A 50 -1.67 0.86 -2.98
CA THR A 50 -1.47 -0.52 -2.52
C THR A 50 -0.27 -0.55 -1.59
N TRP A 51 -0.47 -1.10 -0.40
CA TRP A 51 0.62 -1.47 0.50
C TRP A 51 1.01 -2.93 0.23
N SER A 52 2.31 -3.23 0.16
CA SER A 52 2.82 -4.60 0.02
C SER A 52 3.78 -4.95 1.17
N SER A 53 3.60 -6.13 1.76
CA SER A 53 4.52 -6.67 2.77
C SER A 53 5.73 -7.38 2.15
N ASN A 54 5.75 -7.54 0.82
CA ASN A 54 6.86 -8.13 0.09
C ASN A 54 8.14 -7.30 0.30
N LYS A 55 9.28 -7.96 0.48
CA LYS A 55 10.58 -7.28 0.67
C LYS A 55 11.18 -6.80 -0.66
N ASN A 56 10.71 -7.35 -1.76
CA ASN A 56 11.21 -7.03 -3.10
C ASN A 56 10.38 -5.94 -3.80
N ASP A 57 9.21 -5.60 -3.26
CA ASP A 57 8.32 -4.58 -3.85
C ASP A 57 8.47 -3.22 -3.17
N LEU A 58 7.97 -2.19 -3.83
CA LEU A 58 7.71 -0.91 -3.18
C LEU A 58 6.65 -1.13 -2.10
N ALA A 59 6.95 -0.69 -0.87
CA ALA A 59 6.02 -0.82 0.25
C ALA A 59 4.69 -0.08 -0.01
N TRP A 60 4.72 1.00 -0.80
CA TRP A 60 3.56 1.80 -1.17
C TRP A 60 3.60 2.10 -2.67
N THR A 61 2.58 1.65 -3.39
CA THR A 61 2.40 1.90 -4.82
C THR A 61 1.17 2.76 -5.03
N LEU A 62 1.34 3.96 -5.58
CA LEU A 62 0.22 4.82 -6.00
C LEU A 62 -0.44 4.21 -7.24
N TRP A 63 -1.77 4.10 -7.24
CA TRP A 63 -2.50 3.67 -8.43
C TRP A 63 -2.36 4.74 -9.52
N GLN A 64 -1.68 4.38 -10.60
CA GLN A 64 -1.70 5.11 -11.86
C GLN A 64 -2.77 4.42 -12.69
N GLY A 65 -4.01 4.94 -12.64
CA GLY A 65 -5.14 4.39 -13.39
C GLY A 65 -4.87 4.31 -14.89
#